data_AF-A0A0G1ZSD6-F1
#
_entry.id   AF-A0A0G1ZSD6-F1
#
_cell.length_a   1.000
_cell.length_b   1.000
_cell.length_c   1.000
_cell.angle_alpha   90.00
_cell.angle_beta   90.00
_cell.angle_gamma   90.00
#
_symmetry.space_group_name_H-M   'P 1'
#
loop_
_entity.id
_entity.type
_entity.pdbx_description
1 polymer ?
#
loop_
_entity_poly.entity_id
_entity_poly.type
_entity_poly.pdbx_seq_one_letter_code
_entity_poly.pdbx_strand_id
1 'polypeptide(L)'
;MFTYMINQTFRIIIEPDSEGFHGYVPALRGCHTWGKTISETKKHLREAMEVYIESLLINNQVVPTDESFESFETIHVKKPSRTTASRTRQYA
;
A
#
# COMPACT_ATOMS: atom_id res chain seq x y z
N MET A 1 -19.43 12.25 -28.52
CA MET A 1 -18.22 11.97 -27.72
C MET A 1 -17.86 10.52 -27.95
N PHE A 2 -16.67 10.23 -28.50
CA PHE A 2 -16.17 8.85 -28.50
C PHE A 2 -15.61 8.57 -27.11
N THR A 3 -16.27 7.72 -26.35
CA THR A 3 -15.72 7.20 -25.08
C THR A 3 -14.67 6.17 -25.45
N TYR A 4 -13.39 6.47 -25.20
CA TYR A 4 -12.32 5.50 -25.43
C TYR A 4 -12.10 4.71 -24.15
N MET A 5 -12.08 3.38 -24.25
CA MET A 5 -11.76 2.50 -23.13
C MET A 5 -10.24 2.49 -22.91
N ILE A 6 -9.80 2.85 -21.71
CA ILE A 6 -8.42 2.69 -21.29
C ILE A 6 -8.28 1.35 -20.55
N ASN A 7 -7.26 0.57 -20.88
CA ASN A 7 -6.90 -0.65 -20.15
C ASN A 7 -5.56 -0.41 -19.47
N GLN A 8 -5.56 -0.34 -18.14
CA GLN A 8 -4.37 -0.17 -17.34
C GLN A 8 -4.29 -1.27 -16.30
N THR A 9 -3.13 -1.92 -16.23
CA THR A 9 -2.84 -2.94 -15.22
C THR A 9 -2.01 -2.31 -14.11
N PHE A 10 -2.36 -2.62 -12.88
CA PHE A 10 -1.65 -2.21 -11.66
C PHE A 10 -1.39 -3.44 -10.79
N ARG A 11 -0.25 -3.46 -10.11
CA ARG A 11 0.00 -4.38 -9.00
C ARG A 11 -0.82 -3.92 -7.81
N ILE A 12 -1.36 -4.91 -7.11
CA ILE A 12 -2.06 -4.71 -5.85
C ILE A 12 -1.35 -5.53 -4.79
N ILE A 13 -1.21 -4.95 -3.60
CA ILE A 13 -0.67 -5.63 -2.44
C ILE A 13 -1.82 -5.80 -1.46
N ILE A 14 -2.04 -7.03 -1.01
CA ILE A 14 -3.04 -7.37 0.00
C ILE A 14 -2.31 -8.08 1.13
N GLU A 15 -2.41 -7.53 2.34
CA GLU A 15 -1.74 -8.01 3.54
C GLU A 15 -2.74 -8.22 4.67
N PRO A 16 -2.52 -9.22 5.56
CA PRO A 16 -3.34 -9.36 6.75
C PRO A 16 -3.26 -8.10 7.62
N ASP A 17 -4.42 -7.59 8.02
CA ASP A 17 -4.54 -6.44 8.93
C ASP A 17 -5.67 -6.67 9.93
N SER A 18 -5.29 -6.80 11.20
CA SER A 18 -6.19 -6.95 12.33
C SER A 18 -7.14 -8.15 12.15
N GLU A 19 -8.44 -7.91 11.91
CA GLU A 19 -9.46 -8.96 11.68
C GLU A 19 -9.80 -9.17 10.19
N GLY A 20 -8.98 -8.65 9.28
CA GLY A 20 -9.24 -8.73 7.85
C GLY A 20 -7.96 -8.49 7.05
N PHE A 21 -8.09 -7.76 5.96
CA PHE A 21 -7.02 -7.54 5.01
C PHE A 21 -7.00 -6.08 4.58
N HIS A 22 -5.82 -5.49 4.65
CA HIS A 22 -5.53 -4.18 4.08
C HIS A 22 -5.04 -4.38 2.64
N GLY A 23 -5.56 -3.60 1.71
CA GLY A 23 -5.18 -3.64 0.30
C GLY A 23 -4.75 -2.27 -0.18
N TYR A 24 -3.69 -2.20 -0.99
CA TYR A 24 -3.25 -0.94 -1.58
C TYR A 24 -2.60 -1.12 -2.96
N VAL A 25 -2.47 0.00 -3.68
CA VAL A 25 -1.90 0.05 -5.03
C VAL A 25 -0.64 0.93 -5.01
N PRO A 26 0.58 0.35 -5.07
CA PRO A 26 1.82 1.13 -4.95
C PRO A 26 1.95 2.27 -5.95
N ALA A 27 1.47 2.09 -7.18
CA ALA A 27 1.52 3.10 -8.23
C ALA A 27 0.49 4.24 -8.04
N LEU A 28 -0.57 4.02 -7.26
CA LEU A 28 -1.62 5.01 -7.00
C LEU A 28 -1.55 5.44 -5.54
N ARG A 29 -0.71 6.45 -5.27
CA ARG A 29 -0.45 6.95 -3.91
C ARG A 29 -1.75 7.32 -3.21
N GLY A 30 -1.94 6.77 -2.00
CA GLY A 30 -3.15 7.01 -1.21
C GLY A 30 -4.34 6.13 -1.56
N CYS A 31 -4.23 5.25 -2.57
CA CYS A 31 -5.24 4.24 -2.86
C CYS A 31 -5.07 3.04 -1.92
N HIS A 32 -5.79 3.09 -0.81
CA HIS A 32 -5.83 2.07 0.23
C HIS A 32 -7.28 1.70 0.52
N THR A 33 -7.48 0.45 0.91
CA THR A 33 -8.79 -0.06 1.34
C THR A 33 -8.62 -1.23 2.29
N TRP A 34 -9.74 -1.73 2.80
CA TRP A 34 -9.77 -2.86 3.71
C TRP A 34 -11.00 -3.72 3.45
N GLY A 35 -10.92 -5.01 3.77
CA GLY A 35 -12.06 -5.94 3.74
C GLY A 35 -11.89 -7.11 4.71
N LYS A 36 -12.99 -7.76 5.08
CA LYS A 36 -12.96 -8.96 5.93
C LYS A 36 -12.33 -10.17 5.22
N THR A 37 -12.35 -10.19 3.89
CA THR A 37 -11.73 -11.25 3.08
C THR A 37 -10.83 -10.69 1.98
N ILE A 38 -9.92 -11.51 1.45
CA ILE A 38 -9.09 -11.16 0.29
C ILE A 38 -9.97 -10.77 -0.92
N SER A 39 -11.05 -11.50 -1.18
CA SER A 39 -11.95 -11.22 -2.31
C SER A 39 -12.66 -9.88 -2.15
N GLU A 40 -13.13 -9.57 -0.95
CA GLU A 40 -13.77 -8.29 -0.64
C GLU A 40 -12.78 -7.14 -0.77
N THR A 41 -11.59 -7.29 -0.21
CA THR A 41 -10.51 -6.30 -0.31
C THR A 41 -10.14 -6.02 -1.77
N LYS A 42 -10.03 -7.07 -2.59
CA LYS A 42 -9.79 -6.95 -4.03
C LYS A 42 -10.92 -6.22 -4.76
N LYS A 43 -12.17 -6.46 -4.36
CA LYS A 43 -13.34 -5.74 -4.91
C LYS A 43 -13.26 -4.25 -4.56
N HIS A 44 -13.03 -3.91 -3.29
CA HIS A 44 -12.90 -2.51 -2.87
C HIS A 44 -11.70 -1.82 -3.53
N LEU A 45 -10.59 -2.54 -3.74
CA LEU A 45 -9.44 -2.01 -4.49
C LEU A 45 -9.84 -1.64 -5.91
N ARG A 46 -10.61 -2.51 -6.57
CA ARG A 46 -11.09 -2.24 -7.92
C ARG A 46 -11.94 -0.96 -7.98
N GLU A 47 -12.91 -0.84 -7.09
CA GLU A 47 -13.79 0.34 -7.01
C GLU A 47 -12.98 1.62 -6.69
N ALA A 48 -12.03 1.54 -5.75
CA ALA A 48 -11.17 2.67 -5.40
C ALA A 48 -10.25 3.09 -6.56
N MET A 49 -9.70 2.12 -7.31
CA MET A 49 -8.89 2.40 -8.51
C MET A 49 -9.74 3.08 -9.60
N GLU A 50 -10.95 2.60 -9.85
CA GLU A 50 -11.86 3.19 -10.85
C GLU A 50 -12.13 4.67 -10.52
N VAL A 51 -12.50 4.98 -9.27
CA VAL A 51 -12.73 6.36 -8.81
C VAL A 51 -11.46 7.22 -8.89
N TYR A 52 -10.30 6.67 -8.50
CA TYR A 52 -9.02 7.39 -8.55
C TYR A 52 -8.69 7.81 -9.98
N ILE A 53 -8.80 6.89 -10.94
CA ILE A 53 -8.50 7.15 -12.34
C ILE A 53 -9.51 8.12 -12.95
N GLU A 54 -10.81 7.97 -12.66
CA GLU A 54 -11.83 8.94 -13.08
C GLU A 54 -11.50 10.36 -12.61
N SER A 55 -11.09 10.51 -11.34
CA SER A 55 -10.67 11.80 -10.79
C SER A 55 -9.48 12.38 -11.56
N LEU A 56 -8.44 11.59 -11.86
CA LEU A 56 -7.30 12.08 -12.64
C LEU A 56 -7.73 12.57 -14.03
N LEU A 57 -8.58 11.80 -14.70
CA LEU A 57 -9.06 12.14 -16.05
C LEU A 57 -9.90 13.43 -16.05
N ILE A 58 -10.80 13.61 -15.08
CA ILE A 58 -11.61 14.84 -14.93
C ILE A 58 -10.73 16.06 -14.72
N ASN A 59 -9.61 15.90 -14.00
CA ASN A 59 -8.67 16.97 -13.72
C ASN A 59 -7.57 17.12 -14.80
N ASN A 60 -7.69 16.43 -15.94
CA ASN A 60 -6.68 16.38 -17.01
C ASN A 60 -5.26 16.03 -16.52
N GLN A 61 -5.18 15.15 -15.51
CA GLN A 61 -3.92 14.66 -14.97
C GLN A 61 -3.50 13.35 -15.67
N VAL A 62 -2.20 13.08 -15.66
CA VAL A 62 -1.65 11.87 -16.26
C VAL A 62 -1.97 10.66 -15.38
N VAL A 63 -2.47 9.58 -15.99
CA VAL A 63 -2.64 8.29 -15.33
C VAL A 63 -1.26 7.65 -15.11
N PRO A 64 -0.88 7.32 -13.86
CA PRO A 64 0.39 6.66 -13.58
C PRO A 64 0.49 5.28 -14.23
N THR A 65 1.69 4.88 -14.64
CA THR A 65 2.01 3.49 -15.04
C THR A 65 2.69 2.75 -13.89
N ASP A 66 2.45 1.44 -13.78
CA ASP A 66 3.10 0.57 -12.79
C ASP A 66 4.24 -0.22 -13.44
N GLU A 67 5.39 0.45 -13.61
CA GLU A 67 6.58 -0.12 -14.26
C GLU A 67 7.59 -0.72 -13.26
N SER A 68 7.23 -0.80 -11.98
CA SER A 68 8.13 -1.30 -10.93
C SER A 68 8.02 -2.82 -10.76
N PHE A 69 9.14 -3.45 -10.42
CA PHE A 69 9.17 -4.87 -10.04
C PHE A 69 8.83 -5.04 -8.56
N GLU A 70 8.12 -6.11 -8.24
CA GLU A 70 7.98 -6.57 -6.86
C GLU A 70 9.09 -7.56 -6.56
N SER A 71 9.94 -7.23 -5.57
CA SER A 71 11.01 -8.12 -5.09
C SER A 71 11.00 -8.19 -3.57
N PHE A 72 11.32 -9.36 -3.03
CA PHE A 72 11.53 -9.58 -1.60
C PHE A 72 13.03 -9.79 -1.35
N GLU A 73 13.60 -9.02 -0.44
CA GLU A 73 15.02 -9.11 -0.08
C GLU A 73 15.15 -9.44 1.42
N THR A 74 15.99 -10.44 1.73
CA THR A 74 16.28 -10.81 3.12
C THR A 74 17.57 -10.15 3.59
N ILE A 75 17.50 -9.33 4.64
CA ILE A 75 18.67 -8.68 5.25
C ILE A 75 18.97 -9.25 6.64
N HIS A 76 20.23 -9.18 7.04
CA HIS A 76 20.69 -9.63 8.37
C HIS A 76 21.11 -8.42 9.20
N VAL A 77 20.40 -8.15 10.29
CA VAL A 77 20.67 -6.99 11.17
C VAL A 77 21.16 -7.47 12.55
N LYS A 78 22.26 -6.89 13.06
CA LYS A 78 22.71 -7.11 14.45
C LYS A 78 21.83 -6.29 15.40
N LYS A 79 21.07 -6.93 16.30
CA LYS A 79 20.36 -6.23 17.37
C LYS A 79 21.36 -5.60 18.35
N PRO A 80 21.16 -4.34 18.77
CA PRO A 80 21.96 -3.78 19.86
C PRO A 80 21.70 -4.59 21.14
N SER A 81 22.76 -5.07 21.79
CA SER A 81 22.64 -5.65 23.12
C SER A 81 22.18 -4.55 24.08
N ARG A 82 21.18 -4.84 24.93
CA ARG A 82 20.86 -3.95 26.05
C ARG A 82 22.10 -3.88 26.94
N THR A 83 22.90 -2.82 26.83
CA THR A 83 23.86 -2.49 27.87
C THR A 83 23.04 -2.13 29.10
N THR A 84 23.18 -2.90 30.17
CA THR A 84 22.66 -2.60 31.50
C THR A 84 23.36 -1.34 31.99
N ALA A 85 22.87 -0.16 31.59
CA ALA A 85 23.25 1.08 32.21
C ALA A 85 22.70 1.03 33.64
N SER A 86 23.60 0.67 34.54
CA SER A 86 23.47 0.78 35.98
C SER A 86 22.74 2.07 36.34
N ARG A 87 21.49 1.94 36.78
CA ARG A 87 20.83 2.95 37.61
C ARG A 87 21.56 3.00 38.94
N THR A 88 22.71 3.68 38.97
CA THR A 88 23.39 4.03 40.22
C THR A 88 23.35 5.55 40.37
N ARG A 89 22.44 5.97 41.26
CA ARG A 89 22.37 7.22 42.03
C ARG A 89 22.00 8.51 41.27
N GLN A 90 20.95 9.19 41.76
CA GLN A 90 21.16 10.35 42.63
C GLN A 90 19.89 10.72 43.43
N TYR A 91 19.78 10.19 44.66
CA TYR A 91 19.14 10.89 45.77
C TYR A 91 20.15 10.80 46.92
N ALA A 92 20.97 11.83 47.06
CA ALA A 92 21.79 12.14 48.21
C ALA A 92 22.01 13.65 48.21
#